data_AF-A0AAE9XNH8-F1
#
_entry.id   AF-A0AAE9XNH8-F1
#
_cell.length_a   1.000
_cell.length_b   1.000
_cell.length_c   1.000
_cell.angle_alpha   90.00
_cell.angle_beta   90.00
_cell.angle_gamma   90.00
#
_symmetry.space_group_name_H-M   'P 1'
#
loop_
_entity.id
_entity.type
_entity.pdbx_description
1 polymer ?
#
loop_
_entity_poly.entity_id
_entity_poly.type
_entity_poly.pdbx_seq_one_letter_code
_entity_poly.pdbx_strand_id
1 'polypeptide(L)'
;MEYGRTGDQPFLDPEIIAEFTAFVSESARTLARCSAEMDTRGREAATQIFEHSHNLKGIGSTFGFALLTDVAGGLCHYIKYVGPTADFRTDVVRAHVDAIIQIIDTPMPGDGGPEGERLLARLQVLAGR
;
A
#
# COMPACT_ATOMS: atom_id res chain seq x y z
N MET A 1 -30.71 29.65 13.38
CA MET A 1 -29.71 28.94 14.18
C MET A 1 -28.82 28.19 13.21
N GLU A 2 -27.59 28.65 13.10
CA GLU A 2 -26.54 28.18 12.21
C GLU A 2 -25.93 26.90 12.80
N TYR A 3 -25.82 25.83 12.02
CA TYR A 3 -24.80 24.81 12.26
C TYR A 3 -24.20 24.35 10.94
N GLY A 4 -23.26 25.15 10.45
CA GLY A 4 -22.13 24.64 9.72
C GLY A 4 -20.88 24.96 10.54
N ARG A 5 -20.09 23.95 10.90
CA ARG A 5 -18.63 24.01 11.05
C ARG A 5 -18.07 22.63 11.42
N THR A 6 -16.99 22.28 10.71
CA THR A 6 -15.94 21.29 11.00
C THR A 6 -16.23 19.79 10.81
N GLY A 7 -15.69 19.25 9.71
CA GLY A 7 -14.99 17.97 9.69
C GLY A 7 -15.77 16.73 10.09
N ASP A 8 -16.78 16.36 9.31
CA ASP A 8 -17.52 15.12 9.50
C ASP A 8 -16.70 13.95 8.90
N GLN A 9 -15.65 13.53 9.61
CA GLN A 9 -15.14 12.17 9.45
C GLN A 9 -16.14 11.26 10.18
N PRO A 10 -16.73 10.25 9.52
CA PRO A 10 -17.63 9.34 10.22
C PRO A 10 -16.91 8.76 11.44
N PHE A 11 -17.53 8.84 12.62
CA PHE A 11 -17.03 8.22 13.83
C PHE A 11 -17.03 6.70 13.62
N LEU A 12 -15.95 6.17 13.04
CA LEU A 12 -15.69 4.74 12.98
C LEU A 12 -15.53 4.23 14.41
N ASP A 13 -16.10 3.06 14.68
CA ASP A 13 -15.99 2.40 15.98
C ASP A 13 -14.51 2.23 16.36
N PRO A 14 -14.09 2.57 17.60
CA PRO A 14 -12.73 2.34 18.06
C PRO A 14 -12.21 0.91 17.85
N GLU A 15 -13.08 -0.10 17.92
CA GLU A 15 -12.73 -1.49 17.63
C GLU A 15 -12.39 -1.70 16.16
N ILE A 16 -13.15 -1.09 15.24
CA ILE A 16 -12.88 -1.12 13.79
C ILE A 16 -11.56 -0.42 13.47
N ILE A 17 -11.26 0.71 14.13
CA ILE A 17 -10.00 1.43 13.97
C ILE A 17 -8.82 0.57 14.46
N ALA A 18 -8.98 -0.11 15.59
CA ALA A 18 -7.96 -0.99 16.14
C ALA A 18 -7.70 -2.20 15.21
N GLU A 19 -8.76 -2.82 14.69
CA GLU A 19 -8.65 -3.92 13.73
C GLU A 19 -7.94 -3.47 12.43
N PHE A 20 -8.34 -2.33 11.88
CA PHE A 20 -7.68 -1.71 10.73
C PHE A 20 -6.18 -1.50 10.99
N THR A 21 -5.84 -0.88 12.11
CA THR A 21 -4.45 -0.58 12.47
C THR A 21 -3.62 -1.85 12.63
N ALA A 22 -4.18 -2.88 13.29
CA ALA A 22 -3.54 -4.17 13.47
C ALA A 22 -3.30 -4.88 12.13
N PHE A 23 -4.32 -4.90 11.26
CA PHE A 23 -4.24 -5.52 9.95
C PHE A 23 -3.17 -4.86 9.06
N VAL A 24 -3.18 -3.53 9.01
CA VAL A 24 -2.26 -2.74 8.18
C VAL A 24 -0.82 -2.92 8.66
N SER A 25 -0.61 -2.92 9.98
CA SER A 25 0.71 -3.18 10.59
C SER A 25 1.22 -4.58 10.29
N GLU A 26 0.35 -5.59 10.36
CA GLU A 26 0.72 -6.98 10.04
C GLU A 26 1.05 -7.15 8.56
N SER A 27 0.27 -6.52 7.69
CA SER A 27 0.54 -6.52 6.25
C SER A 27 1.88 -5.85 5.94
N ALA A 28 2.21 -4.72 6.58
CA ALA A 28 3.50 -4.05 6.42
C ALA A 28 4.67 -4.97 6.80
N ARG A 29 4.58 -5.66 7.96
CA ARG A 29 5.60 -6.63 8.40
C ARG A 29 5.77 -7.78 7.42
N THR A 30 4.66 -8.35 6.94
CA THR A 30 4.69 -9.46 5.99
C THR A 30 5.28 -9.03 4.65
N LEU A 31 4.89 -7.86 4.14
CA LEU A 31 5.45 -7.30 2.91
C LEU A 31 6.96 -7.06 3.03
N ALA A 32 7.42 -6.47 4.15
CA ALA A 32 8.84 -6.25 4.41
C ALA A 32 9.62 -7.56 4.35
N ARG A 33 9.17 -8.58 5.11
CA ARG A 33 9.79 -9.92 5.13
C ARG A 33 9.82 -10.55 3.73
N CYS A 34 8.69 -10.59 3.04
CA CYS A 34 8.62 -11.22 1.72
C CYS A 34 9.48 -10.50 0.67
N SER A 35 9.59 -9.16 0.75
CA SER A 35 10.45 -8.40 -0.16
C SER A 35 11.95 -8.67 0.04
N ALA A 36 12.35 -8.98 1.28
CA ALA A 36 13.71 -9.40 1.62
C ALA A 36 13.98 -10.86 1.21
N GLU A 37 12.98 -11.73 1.32
CA GLU A 37 13.05 -13.15 0.95
C GLU A 37 12.84 -13.39 -0.56
N MET A 38 12.57 -12.36 -1.37
CA MET A 38 12.24 -12.53 -2.79
C MET A 38 13.31 -13.31 -3.58
N ASP A 39 14.58 -13.08 -3.27
CA ASP A 39 15.70 -13.71 -3.99
C ASP A 39 15.87 -15.21 -3.63
N THR A 40 15.32 -15.66 -2.49
CA THR A 40 15.44 -17.05 -2.00
C THR A 40 14.12 -17.82 -2.09
N ARG A 41 12.97 -17.14 -2.02
CA ARG A 41 11.62 -17.71 -1.98
C ARG A 41 10.68 -17.07 -3.00
N GLY A 42 11.21 -16.63 -4.14
CA GLY A 42 10.51 -15.75 -5.09
C GLY A 42 9.05 -16.07 -5.38
N ARG A 43 8.68 -17.33 -5.65
CA ARG A 43 7.27 -17.70 -5.90
C ARG A 43 6.38 -17.49 -4.68
N GLU A 44 6.80 -17.97 -3.52
CA GLU A 44 6.01 -17.88 -2.29
C GLU A 44 5.95 -16.43 -1.79
N ALA A 45 7.08 -15.72 -1.86
CA ALA A 45 7.16 -14.30 -1.55
C ALA A 45 6.25 -13.47 -2.45
N ALA A 46 6.25 -13.72 -3.76
CA ALA A 46 5.38 -13.03 -4.72
C ALA A 46 3.89 -13.28 -4.44
N THR A 47 3.49 -14.51 -4.09
CA THR A 47 2.10 -14.81 -3.71
C THR A 47 1.67 -14.01 -2.49
N GLN A 48 2.46 -14.02 -1.41
CA GLN A 48 2.14 -13.27 -0.19
C GLN A 48 2.11 -11.76 -0.45
N ILE A 49 3.06 -11.24 -1.23
CA ILE A 49 3.06 -9.81 -1.60
C ILE A 49 1.81 -9.44 -2.38
N PHE A 50 1.39 -10.27 -3.34
CA PHE A 50 0.18 -10.04 -4.12
C PHE A 50 -1.07 -9.99 -3.22
N GLU A 51 -1.23 -10.96 -2.33
CA GLU A 51 -2.38 -11.07 -1.42
C GLU A 51 -2.47 -9.87 -0.47
N HIS A 52 -1.38 -9.53 0.22
CA HIS A 52 -1.35 -8.39 1.14
C HIS A 52 -1.53 -7.07 0.41
N SER A 53 -0.95 -6.89 -0.78
CA SER A 53 -1.17 -5.69 -1.59
C SER A 53 -2.62 -5.56 -2.04
N HIS A 54 -3.27 -6.67 -2.40
CA HIS A 54 -4.68 -6.67 -2.79
C HIS A 54 -5.59 -6.26 -1.62
N ASN A 55 -5.33 -6.78 -0.43
CA ASN A 55 -6.11 -6.48 0.76
C ASN A 55 -5.90 -5.02 1.20
N LEU A 56 -4.65 -4.55 1.24
CA LEU A 56 -4.33 -3.15 1.54
C LEU A 56 -4.98 -2.18 0.56
N LYS A 57 -5.03 -2.53 -0.73
CA LYS A 57 -5.75 -1.75 -1.74
C LYS A 57 -7.22 -1.56 -1.35
N GLY A 58 -7.89 -2.66 -1.01
CA GLY A 58 -9.31 -2.64 -0.63
C GLY A 58 -9.56 -1.88 0.67
N ILE A 59 -8.76 -2.16 1.71
CA ILE A 59 -8.89 -1.52 3.01
C ILE A 59 -8.55 -0.02 2.93
N GLY A 60 -7.49 0.36 2.22
CA GLY A 60 -7.18 1.77 2.00
C GLY A 60 -8.34 2.53 1.37
N SER A 61 -9.06 1.92 0.43
CA SER A 61 -10.21 2.53 -0.22
C SER A 61 -11.38 2.69 0.75
N THR A 62 -11.63 1.68 1.59
CA THR A 62 -12.70 1.70 2.59
C THR A 62 -12.48 2.77 3.66
N PHE A 63 -11.22 2.99 4.08
CA PHE A 63 -10.86 3.90 5.17
C PHE A 63 -10.38 5.29 4.70
N GLY A 64 -10.43 5.58 3.39
CA GLY A 64 -10.08 6.90 2.85
C GLY A 64 -8.57 7.17 2.71
N PHE A 65 -7.75 6.13 2.62
CA PHE A 65 -6.31 6.20 2.32
C PHE A 65 -6.06 5.95 0.84
N ALA A 66 -6.41 6.91 -0.02
CA ALA A 66 -6.29 6.79 -1.47
C ALA A 66 -4.84 6.52 -1.93
N LEU A 67 -3.85 7.17 -1.30
CA LEU A 67 -2.44 6.93 -1.61
C LEU A 67 -2.02 5.48 -1.33
N LEU A 68 -2.44 4.92 -0.20
CA LEU A 68 -2.19 3.51 0.12
C LEU A 68 -2.85 2.60 -0.93
N THR A 69 -4.07 2.92 -1.34
CA THR A 69 -4.78 2.19 -2.40
C THR A 69 -4.02 2.19 -3.71
N ASP A 70 -3.51 3.34 -4.15
CA ASP A 70 -2.81 3.46 -5.42
C ASP A 70 -1.45 2.77 -5.40
N VAL A 71 -0.68 2.92 -4.33
CA VAL A 71 0.63 2.26 -4.18
C VAL A 71 0.47 0.74 -4.09
N ALA A 72 -0.45 0.25 -3.24
CA ALA A 72 -0.72 -1.18 -3.11
C ALA A 72 -1.32 -1.76 -4.40
N GLY A 73 -2.17 -1.01 -5.09
CA GLY A 73 -2.69 -1.36 -6.42
C GLY A 73 -1.58 -1.46 -7.47
N GLY A 74 -0.63 -0.53 -7.46
CA GLY A 74 0.57 -0.56 -8.31
C GLY A 74 1.41 -1.81 -8.09
N LEU A 75 1.68 -2.16 -6.83
CA LEU A 75 2.41 -3.37 -6.48
C LEU A 75 1.66 -4.64 -6.89
N CYS A 76 0.36 -4.72 -6.58
CA CYS A 76 -0.52 -5.80 -6.98
C CYS A 76 -0.49 -6.02 -8.50
N HIS A 77 -0.58 -4.94 -9.28
CA HIS A 77 -0.47 -4.98 -10.74
C HIS A 77 0.91 -5.46 -11.19
N TYR A 78 1.98 -4.93 -10.61
CA TYR A 78 3.35 -5.28 -10.96
C TYR A 78 3.62 -6.78 -10.78
N ILE A 79 3.28 -7.34 -9.61
CA ILE A 79 3.43 -8.77 -9.34
C ILE A 79 2.60 -9.61 -10.33
N LYS A 80 1.35 -9.21 -10.58
CA LYS A 80 0.43 -10.00 -11.42
C LYS A 80 0.85 -10.05 -12.89
N TYR A 81 1.26 -8.91 -13.45
CA TYR A 81 1.47 -8.79 -14.90
C TYR A 81 2.94 -8.77 -15.31
N VAL A 82 3.84 -8.26 -14.46
CA VAL A 82 5.28 -8.22 -14.74
C VAL A 82 6.01 -9.39 -14.08
N GLY A 83 5.54 -9.88 -12.93
CA GLY A 83 6.11 -11.04 -12.22
C GLY A 83 6.42 -12.27 -13.08
N PRO A 84 5.56 -12.68 -14.02
CA PRO A 84 5.82 -13.82 -14.91
C PRO A 84 6.80 -13.55 -16.07
N THR A 85 7.30 -12.32 -16.22
CA THR A 85 8.07 -11.87 -17.39
C THR A 85 9.56 -11.71 -17.08
N ALA A 86 10.39 -11.59 -18.13
CA ALA A 86 11.82 -11.31 -17.98
C ALA A 86 12.12 -9.89 -17.46
N ASP A 87 11.14 -8.99 -17.52
CA ASP A 87 11.27 -7.60 -17.07
C ASP A 87 11.03 -7.44 -15.56
N PHE A 88 10.80 -8.55 -14.84
CA PHE A 88 10.62 -8.54 -13.40
C PHE A 88 11.86 -8.03 -12.66
N ARG A 89 11.62 -7.11 -11.75
CA ARG A 89 12.63 -6.35 -11.02
C ARG A 89 12.27 -6.30 -9.54
N THR A 90 13.09 -6.95 -8.72
CA THR A 90 12.92 -6.98 -7.26
C THR A 90 13.04 -5.59 -6.63
N ASP A 91 13.81 -4.67 -7.22
CA ASP A 91 13.93 -3.30 -6.73
C ASP A 91 12.64 -2.49 -6.89
N VAL A 92 11.83 -2.76 -7.92
CA VAL A 92 10.49 -2.17 -8.07
C VAL A 92 9.58 -2.63 -6.93
N VAL A 93 9.63 -3.93 -6.59
CA VAL A 93 8.86 -4.50 -5.47
C VAL A 93 9.27 -3.85 -4.15
N ARG A 94 10.58 -3.80 -3.85
CA ARG A 94 11.10 -3.20 -2.61
C ARG A 94 10.69 -1.74 -2.48
N ALA A 95 10.80 -0.95 -3.55
CA ALA A 95 10.39 0.46 -3.53
C ALA A 95 8.89 0.66 -3.22
N HIS A 96 8.00 -0.19 -3.74
CA HIS A 96 6.58 -0.12 -3.39
C HIS A 96 6.33 -0.55 -1.94
N VAL A 97 7.03 -1.58 -1.46
CA VAL A 97 6.92 -2.04 -0.06
C VAL A 97 7.39 -0.95 0.90
N ASP A 98 8.53 -0.31 0.63
CA ASP A 98 9.05 0.81 1.42
C ASP A 98 8.06 1.97 1.46
N ALA A 99 7.43 2.29 0.32
CA ALA A 99 6.39 3.31 0.22
C ALA A 99 5.15 2.96 1.06
N ILE A 100 4.68 1.70 1.01
CA ILE A 100 3.57 1.23 1.84
C ILE A 100 3.91 1.37 3.32
N ILE A 101 5.10 0.96 3.74
CA ILE A 101 5.55 1.08 5.13
C ILE A 101 5.60 2.56 5.55
N GLN A 102 6.14 3.45 4.72
CA GLN A 102 6.18 4.88 4.99
C GLN A 102 4.78 5.47 5.20
N ILE A 103 3.81 5.12 4.34
CA ILE A 103 2.42 5.60 4.43
C ILE A 103 1.74 5.11 5.71
N ILE A 104 2.12 3.92 6.21
CA ILE A 104 1.55 3.32 7.41
C ILE A 104 2.18 3.90 8.68
N ASP A 105 3.51 4.02 8.70
CA ASP A 105 4.26 4.55 9.84
C ASP A 105 4.00 6.04 10.06
N THR A 106 3.79 6.77 8.96
CA THR A 106 3.34 8.17 8.97
C THR A 106 2.02 8.24 8.20
N PRO A 107 0.86 8.03 8.86
CA PRO A 107 -0.44 7.96 8.21
C PRO A 107 -0.71 9.14 7.28
N MET A 108 -0.83 8.85 5.98
CA MET A 108 -1.18 9.83 4.94
C MET A 108 -2.61 9.58 4.44
N PRO A 109 -3.64 10.19 5.06
CA PRO A 109 -5.01 10.06 4.58
C PRO A 109 -5.18 10.76 3.22
N GLY A 110 -6.21 10.36 2.47
CA GLY A 110 -6.44 10.86 1.12
C GLY A 110 -5.29 10.48 0.18
N ASP A 111 -4.91 11.40 -0.69
CA ASP A 111 -3.84 11.25 -1.69
C ASP A 111 -2.43 11.55 -1.15
N GLY A 112 -2.30 11.94 0.13
CA GLY A 112 -1.04 12.38 0.72
C GLY A 112 -0.54 13.73 0.16
N GLY A 113 -1.38 14.46 -0.55
CA GLY A 113 -1.07 15.75 -1.15
C GLY A 113 0.14 15.72 -2.08
N PRO A 114 0.89 16.85 -2.19
CA PRO A 114 2.03 16.93 -3.09
C PRO A 114 3.14 15.90 -2.82
N GLU A 115 3.26 15.41 -1.59
CA GLU A 115 4.23 14.36 -1.26
C GLU A 115 3.80 13.00 -1.81
N GLY A 116 2.53 12.63 -1.60
CA GLY A 116 1.95 11.41 -2.14
C GLY A 116 1.98 11.37 -3.67
N GLU A 117 1.64 12.48 -4.33
CA GLU A 117 1.76 12.62 -5.79
C GLU A 117 3.19 12.36 -6.29
N ARG A 118 4.19 12.97 -5.65
CA ARG A 118 5.61 12.76 -6.00
C ARG A 118 6.05 11.32 -5.76
N LEU A 119 5.62 10.71 -4.65
CA LEU A 119 5.93 9.32 -4.33
C LEU A 119 5.36 8.39 -5.40
N LEU A 120 4.07 8.54 -5.72
CA LEU A 120 3.38 7.72 -6.71
C LEU A 120 4.00 7.88 -8.11
N ALA A 121 4.31 9.10 -8.53
CA ALA A 121 4.96 9.37 -9.82
C ALA A 121 6.33 8.68 -9.91
N ARG A 122 7.15 8.71 -8.85
CA ARG A 122 8.45 8.02 -8.83
C ARG A 122 8.30 6.51 -8.95
N LEU A 123 7.30 5.93 -8.30
CA LEU A 123 7.02 4.49 -8.38
C LEU A 123 6.52 4.07 -9.77
N GLN A 124 5.71 4.90 -10.42
CA GLN A 124 5.25 4.66 -11.80
C GLN A 124 6.43 4.64 -12.77
N VAL A 125 7.30 5.65 -12.72
CA VAL A 125 8.52 5.72 -13.55
C VAL A 125 9.41 4.50 -13.30
N LEU A 126 9.62 4.12 -12.03
CA LEU A 126 10.44 2.97 -11.68
C LEU A 126 9.87 1.65 -12.23
N ALA A 127 8.54 1.51 -12.22
CA ALA A 127 7.83 0.37 -12.77
C ALA A 127 7.69 0.38 -14.31
N GLY A 128 8.22 1.40 -14.99
CA GLY A 128 8.13 1.53 -16.45
C GLY A 128 6.74 1.96 -16.94
N ARG A 129 6.03 2.79 -16.15
CA ARG A 129 4.69 3.31 -16.45
C ARG A 129 4.67 4.82 -16.47
#